data_AF-A0A6S7BHH8-F1
#
_entry.id   AF-A0A6S7BHH8-F1
#
_cell.length_a   1.000
_cell.length_b   1.000
_cell.length_c   1.000
_cell.angle_alpha   90.00
_cell.angle_beta   90.00
_cell.angle_gamma   90.00
#
_symmetry.space_group_name_H-M   'P 1'
#
loop_
_entity.id
_entity.type
_entity.pdbx_description
1 polymer ?
#
loop_
_entity_poly.entity_id
_entity_poly.type
_entity_poly.pdbx_seq_one_letter_code
_entity_poly.pdbx_strand_id
1 'polypeptide(L)'
;MLKGLSITPPVIGRISIGRIVEKNNKRLPEKDDQFTLTTQVQQRGEWVLHPLNESLRKATTGKLRAIPVRFLFNDPDLNLRAEYSLFDRNSGRPVCVGNGETCRRAGGTGIEVLPCPSPDACAFGEAGGCKPYGRLNVAIGDEDELGSFVFRTTSYNSIRTLAARLHYFSAVSGNLLACLSLELRLRGKSTTQSYRSAIYYVDLSVRGGTLEESIAQARELDARRKAAGFDQAALDAAARIGFSNGTFEDSIEDGSAVVEEFCPVSDRPNEGDGGNGDATQTPGRSADAAPASRSTLRDKLERKAALLGGAAA
;
A
#
# COMPACT_ATOMS: atom_id res chain seq x y z
N MET A 1 -1.25 31.92 -3.15
CA MET A 1 -0.80 30.54 -2.94
C MET A 1 0.65 30.42 -3.38
N LEU A 2 1.47 29.70 -2.59
CA LEU A 2 2.82 29.33 -3.02
C LEU A 2 2.69 28.37 -4.21
N LYS A 3 3.23 28.77 -5.37
CA LYS A 3 3.32 27.87 -6.52
C LYS A 3 4.32 26.77 -6.18
N GLY A 4 3.99 25.51 -6.49
CA GLY A 4 4.85 24.37 -6.18
C GLY A 4 4.58 23.68 -4.84
N LEU A 5 3.58 24.13 -4.06
CA LEU A 5 3.19 23.48 -2.81
C LEU A 5 2.03 22.51 -3.04
N SER A 6 2.29 21.20 -2.91
CA SER A 6 1.22 20.18 -2.89
C SER A 6 0.33 20.41 -1.68
N ILE A 7 -0.98 20.47 -1.91
CA ILE A 7 -1.98 20.47 -0.83
C ILE A 7 -2.48 19.04 -0.72
N THR A 8 -2.03 18.34 0.32
CA THR A 8 -2.44 16.99 0.66
C THR A 8 -3.38 17.00 1.86
N PRO A 9 -4.18 15.94 2.06
CA PRO A 9 -4.93 15.77 3.31
C PRO A 9 -4.02 15.92 4.53
N PRO A 10 -4.45 16.65 5.58
CA PRO A 10 -3.72 16.74 6.83
C PRO A 10 -3.47 15.34 7.40
N VAL A 11 -2.22 14.88 7.32
CA VAL A 11 -1.84 13.63 7.96
C VAL A 11 -1.86 13.87 9.47
N ILE A 12 -2.50 12.99 10.23
CA ILE A 12 -2.55 13.03 11.70
C ILE A 12 -1.84 11.82 12.34
N GLY A 13 -1.61 10.77 11.55
CA GLY A 13 -0.87 9.61 11.98
C GLY A 13 -0.39 8.74 10.82
N ARG A 14 0.36 7.70 11.15
CA ARG A 14 0.94 6.74 10.21
C ARG A 14 0.43 5.35 10.51
N ILE A 15 0.31 4.55 9.46
CA ILE A 15 0.07 3.11 9.54
C ILE A 15 1.34 2.43 9.03
N SER A 16 1.86 1.47 9.79
CA SER A 16 2.98 0.62 9.36
C SER A 16 2.64 -0.86 9.50
N ILE A 17 3.30 -1.68 8.69
CA ILE A 17 3.25 -3.16 8.73
C ILE A 17 4.67 -3.72 8.90
N GLY A 18 5.46 -3.03 9.71
CA GLY A 18 6.88 -3.28 9.90
C GLY A 18 7.45 -2.32 10.93
N ARG A 19 8.66 -2.63 11.38
CA ARG A 19 9.42 -1.84 12.34
C ARG A 19 10.89 -1.85 11.98
N ILE A 20 11.63 -0.90 12.51
CA ILE A 20 13.09 -0.89 12.38
C ILE A 20 13.66 -1.70 13.53
N VAL A 21 14.58 -2.61 13.21
CA VAL A 21 15.32 -3.41 14.20
C VAL A 21 16.81 -3.19 14.02
N GLU A 22 17.53 -3.13 15.14
CA GLU A 22 18.98 -3.14 15.13
C GLU A 22 19.48 -4.58 15.10
N LYS A 23 20.17 -4.95 14.02
CA LYS A 23 20.87 -6.22 13.89
C LYS A 23 22.31 -5.92 13.46
N ASN A 24 23.29 -6.41 14.21
CA ASN A 24 24.72 -6.22 13.92
C ASN A 24 25.15 -4.74 13.78
N ASN A 25 24.72 -3.87 14.70
CA ASN A 25 24.96 -2.42 14.67
C ASN A 25 24.42 -1.71 13.41
N LYS A 26 23.48 -2.33 12.69
CA LYS A 26 22.79 -1.76 11.53
C LYS A 26 21.28 -1.72 11.79
N ARG A 27 20.64 -0.59 11.51
CA ARG A 27 19.19 -0.43 11.53
C ARG A 27 18.61 -0.99 10.22
N LEU A 28 17.79 -2.02 10.33
CA LEU A 28 17.19 -2.71 9.19
C LEU A 28 15.67 -2.73 9.32
N PRO A 29 14.92 -2.51 8.22
CA PRO A 29 13.48 -2.68 8.23
C PRO A 29 13.13 -4.17 8.35
N GLU A 30 12.26 -4.50 9.30
CA GLU A 30 11.69 -5.83 9.50
C GLU A 30 10.18 -5.78 9.24
N LYS A 31 9.70 -6.63 8.34
CA LYS A 31 8.27 -6.77 8.05
C LYS A 31 7.57 -7.42 9.24
N ASP A 32 6.42 -6.88 9.62
CA ASP A 32 5.59 -7.40 10.70
C ASP A 32 4.29 -8.00 10.14
N ASP A 33 3.63 -8.85 10.92
CA ASP A 33 2.38 -9.53 10.55
C ASP A 33 1.15 -8.92 11.25
N GLN A 34 1.29 -7.66 11.65
CA GLN A 34 0.28 -6.82 12.29
C GLN A 34 0.48 -5.36 11.89
N PHE A 35 -0.59 -4.57 12.02
CA PHE A 35 -0.53 -3.13 11.88
C PHE A 35 -0.04 -2.46 13.17
N THR A 36 0.60 -1.31 13.00
CA THR A 36 0.90 -0.36 14.07
C THR A 36 0.46 1.03 13.62
N LEU A 37 -0.25 1.75 14.50
CA LEU A 37 -0.60 3.15 14.28
C LEU A 37 0.28 4.04 15.16
N THR A 38 0.93 5.02 14.55
CA THR A 38 1.76 6.00 15.26
C THR A 38 1.30 7.41 14.95
N THR A 39 1.64 8.33 15.84
CA THR A 39 1.56 9.77 15.56
C THR A 39 2.63 10.17 14.53
N GLN A 40 2.69 11.47 14.22
CA GLN A 40 3.79 12.07 13.45
C GLN A 40 4.95 12.57 14.33
N VAL A 41 4.99 12.18 15.60
CA VAL A 41 6.06 12.58 16.52
C VAL A 41 7.02 11.42 16.71
N GLN A 42 8.31 11.69 16.54
CA GLN A 42 9.38 10.78 16.96
C GLN A 42 9.93 11.21 18.32
N GLN A 43 10.19 10.23 19.18
CA GLN A 43 10.94 10.40 20.42
C GLN A 43 12.06 9.37 20.46
N ARG A 44 13.31 9.83 20.64
CA ARG A 44 14.50 8.97 20.73
C ARG A 44 14.64 7.99 19.53
N GLY A 45 14.24 8.41 18.34
CA GLY A 45 14.33 7.60 17.11
C GLY A 45 13.18 6.60 16.90
N GLU A 46 12.17 6.58 17.77
CA GLU A 46 10.97 5.76 17.63
C GLU A 46 9.73 6.64 17.45
N TRP A 47 8.78 6.16 16.65
CA TRP A 47 7.49 6.83 16.48
C TRP A 47 6.60 6.61 17.70
N VAL A 48 6.04 7.69 18.24
CA VAL A 48 5.12 7.61 19.37
C VAL A 48 3.81 6.97 18.92
N LEU A 49 3.34 5.95 19.64
CA LEU A 49 2.09 5.25 19.32
C LEU A 49 0.89 6.20 19.35
N HIS A 50 0.00 6.08 18.37
CA HIS A 50 -1.25 6.83 18.35
C HIS A 50 -2.24 6.19 19.35
N PRO A 51 -3.06 6.97 20.09
CA PRO A 51 -4.06 6.41 21.02
C PRO A 51 -4.97 5.34 20.39
N LEU A 52 -5.38 5.55 19.12
CA LEU A 52 -6.15 4.56 18.35
C LEU A 52 -5.45 3.20 18.20
N ASN A 53 -4.12 3.13 18.24
CA ASN A 53 -3.41 1.85 18.20
C ASN A 53 -3.80 0.97 19.39
N GLU A 54 -3.87 1.54 20.58
CA GLU A 54 -4.26 0.82 21.79
C GLU A 54 -5.76 0.48 21.76
N SER A 55 -6.61 1.43 21.38
CA SER A 55 -8.06 1.22 21.28
C SER A 55 -8.43 0.09 20.31
N LEU A 56 -7.81 0.06 19.12
CA LEU A 56 -8.05 -0.99 18.12
C LEU A 56 -7.53 -2.36 18.59
N ARG A 57 -6.41 -2.39 19.33
CA ARG A 57 -5.87 -3.62 19.91
C ARG A 57 -6.75 -4.16 21.03
N LYS A 58 -7.33 -3.31 21.86
CA LYS A 58 -8.32 -3.73 22.88
C LYS A 58 -9.58 -4.31 22.25
N ALA A 59 -9.98 -3.81 21.09
CA ALA A 59 -11.15 -4.30 20.34
C ALA A 59 -10.88 -5.59 19.54
N THR A 60 -9.63 -6.06 19.48
CA THR A 60 -9.23 -7.23 18.68
C THR A 60 -8.57 -8.29 19.55
N THR A 61 -8.98 -9.55 19.42
CA THR A 61 -8.28 -10.65 20.08
C THR A 61 -6.96 -10.95 19.36
N GLY A 62 -5.84 -10.59 19.99
CA GLY A 62 -4.49 -10.90 19.48
C GLY A 62 -3.89 -9.79 18.61
N LYS A 63 -3.32 -10.17 17.45
CA LYS A 63 -2.62 -9.25 16.56
C LYS A 63 -3.59 -8.36 15.79
N LEU A 64 -3.29 -7.06 15.70
CA LEU A 64 -4.08 -6.12 14.91
C LEU A 64 -3.86 -6.37 13.42
N ARG A 65 -4.74 -7.18 12.80
CA ARG A 65 -4.65 -7.56 11.38
C ARG A 65 -5.72 -6.95 10.49
N ALA A 66 -6.65 -6.20 11.09
CA ALA A 66 -7.67 -5.44 10.38
C ALA A 66 -7.82 -4.07 11.05
N ILE A 67 -7.97 -3.02 10.24
CA ILE A 67 -8.24 -1.66 10.72
C ILE A 67 -9.49 -1.16 9.98
N PRO A 68 -10.55 -0.73 10.69
CA PRO A 68 -11.68 -0.08 10.04
C PRO A 68 -11.25 1.27 9.47
N VAL A 69 -11.56 1.51 8.20
CA VAL A 69 -11.18 2.72 7.47
C VAL A 69 -12.35 3.29 6.68
N ARG A 70 -12.28 4.60 6.45
CA ARG A 70 -13.05 5.31 5.44
C ARG A 70 -12.09 6.08 4.54
N PHE A 71 -12.60 6.54 3.40
CA PHE A 71 -11.86 7.37 2.47
C PHE A 71 -12.41 8.80 2.49
N LEU A 72 -11.53 9.78 2.28
CA LEU A 72 -11.91 11.18 2.23
C LEU A 72 -12.53 11.53 0.87
N PHE A 73 -12.07 10.87 -0.19
CA PHE A 73 -12.44 11.18 -1.57
C PHE A 73 -13.18 10.03 -2.22
N ASN A 74 -14.06 10.35 -3.19
CA ASN A 74 -14.69 9.32 -4.01
C ASN A 74 -13.76 8.81 -5.12
N ASP A 75 -12.88 9.68 -5.61
CA ASP A 75 -11.85 9.34 -6.58
C ASP A 75 -10.75 8.43 -5.97
N PRO A 76 -10.56 7.20 -6.48
CA PRO A 76 -9.50 6.29 -6.04
C PRO A 76 -8.10 6.90 -6.04
N ASP A 77 -7.76 7.70 -7.05
CA ASP A 77 -6.40 8.21 -7.27
C ASP A 77 -6.04 9.32 -6.29
N LEU A 78 -7.04 10.00 -5.72
CA LEU A 78 -6.84 10.97 -4.63
C LEU A 78 -6.52 10.27 -3.31
N ASN A 79 -6.98 9.02 -3.13
CA ASN A 79 -6.77 8.25 -1.91
C ASN A 79 -5.46 7.44 -1.94
N LEU A 80 -5.19 6.74 -3.05
CA LEU A 80 -3.96 5.98 -3.26
C LEU A 80 -3.16 6.56 -4.42
N ARG A 81 -2.04 7.20 -4.10
CA ARG A 81 -1.10 7.70 -5.10
C ARG A 81 0.03 6.70 -5.25
N ALA A 82 0.15 6.11 -6.44
CA ALA A 82 1.14 5.08 -6.75
C ALA A 82 2.04 5.55 -7.90
N GLU A 83 3.33 5.71 -7.62
CA GLU A 83 4.31 6.25 -8.56
C GLU A 83 5.63 5.47 -8.47
N TYR A 84 6.44 5.50 -9.51
CA TYR A 84 7.84 5.07 -9.42
C TYR A 84 8.66 6.20 -8.83
N SER A 85 9.26 5.97 -7.67
CA SER A 85 10.03 6.97 -6.95
C SER A 85 11.47 6.53 -6.75
N LEU A 86 12.38 7.49 -6.88
CA LEU A 86 13.78 7.37 -6.49
C LEU A 86 14.10 8.48 -5.50
N PHE A 87 14.66 8.10 -4.36
CA PHE A 87 15.04 9.02 -3.29
C PHE A 87 16.57 9.10 -3.18
N ASP A 88 17.08 10.30 -2.92
CA ASP A 88 18.47 10.48 -2.54
C ASP A 88 18.72 9.87 -1.16
N ARG A 89 19.73 9.01 -1.05
CA ARG A 89 19.99 8.24 0.18
C ARG A 89 20.46 9.10 1.36
N ASN A 90 21.03 10.27 1.08
CA ASN A 90 21.59 11.13 2.11
C ASN A 90 20.55 12.11 2.67
N SER A 91 19.73 12.67 1.79
CA SER A 91 18.74 13.71 2.14
C SER A 91 17.31 13.19 2.24
N GLY A 92 17.03 11.99 1.71
CA GLY A 92 15.68 11.44 1.62
C GLY A 92 14.73 12.18 0.71
N ARG A 93 15.25 13.10 -0.11
CA ARG A 93 14.44 13.86 -1.05
C ARG A 93 14.17 13.03 -2.31
N PRO A 94 12.95 13.09 -2.87
CA PRO A 94 12.68 12.51 -4.17
C PRO A 94 13.55 13.21 -5.23
N VAL A 95 14.35 12.43 -5.95
CA VAL A 95 15.17 12.91 -7.08
C VAL A 95 14.53 12.57 -8.42
N CYS A 96 13.64 11.58 -8.45
CA CYS A 96 12.87 11.26 -9.64
C CYS A 96 11.54 10.63 -9.23
N VAL A 97 10.45 11.12 -9.81
CA VAL A 97 9.09 10.56 -9.63
C VAL A 97 8.47 10.40 -11.00
N GLY A 98 7.96 9.20 -11.32
CA GLY A 98 7.40 8.90 -12.62
C GLY A 98 6.22 7.95 -12.56
N ASN A 99 5.49 7.87 -13.67
CA ASN A 99 4.27 7.05 -13.79
C ASN A 99 4.43 5.84 -14.73
N GLY A 100 5.66 5.56 -15.20
CA GLY A 100 5.92 4.50 -16.18
C GLY A 100 5.75 4.93 -17.64
N GLU A 101 5.45 6.21 -17.88
CA GLU A 101 5.49 6.83 -19.21
C GLU A 101 6.40 8.07 -19.21
N THR A 102 6.22 8.94 -18.22
CA THR A 102 7.03 10.14 -17.99
C THR A 102 7.48 10.23 -16.53
N CYS A 103 8.58 10.94 -16.29
CA CYS A 103 9.04 11.26 -14.95
C CYS A 103 9.47 12.71 -14.83
N ARG A 104 9.34 13.24 -13.62
CA ARG A 104 9.92 14.51 -13.17
C ARG A 104 11.20 14.19 -12.43
N ARG A 105 12.34 14.65 -12.94
CA ARG A 105 13.67 14.41 -12.37
C ARG A 105 14.30 15.70 -11.92
N ALA A 106 14.84 15.71 -10.70
CA ALA A 106 15.66 16.80 -10.20
C ALA A 106 17.06 16.72 -10.86
N GLY A 107 17.36 17.68 -11.73
CA GLY A 107 18.67 17.89 -12.34
C GLY A 107 19.43 19.04 -11.68
N GLY A 108 20.62 19.35 -12.19
CA GLY A 108 21.49 20.41 -11.63
C GLY A 108 20.94 21.84 -11.76
N THR A 109 20.02 22.08 -12.70
CA THR A 109 19.45 23.40 -13.01
C THR A 109 17.95 23.52 -12.72
N GLY A 110 17.31 22.47 -12.21
CA GLY A 110 15.87 22.45 -11.95
C GLY A 110 15.24 21.08 -12.15
N ILE A 111 13.93 21.05 -12.33
CA ILE A 111 13.17 19.81 -12.54
C ILE A 111 12.87 19.65 -14.03
N GLU A 112 13.25 18.50 -14.59
CA GLU A 112 13.08 18.16 -16.00
C GLU A 112 12.02 17.06 -16.16
N VAL A 113 11.26 17.13 -17.25
CA VAL A 113 10.31 16.07 -17.63
C VAL A 113 10.97 15.18 -18.67
N LEU A 114 11.09 13.90 -18.36
CA LEU A 114 11.79 12.91 -19.18
C LEU A 114 10.91 11.67 -19.41
N PRO A 115 11.17 10.84 -20.44
CA PRO A 115 10.53 9.54 -20.58
C PRO A 115 10.88 8.60 -19.41
N CYS A 116 9.91 7.79 -18.97
CA CYS A 116 10.07 6.83 -17.88
C CYS A 116 9.71 5.42 -18.33
N PRO A 117 10.65 4.62 -18.87
CA PRO A 117 10.34 3.28 -19.40
C PRO A 117 10.14 2.20 -18.31
N SER A 118 9.66 2.57 -17.12
CA SER A 118 9.68 1.79 -15.86
C SER A 118 11.08 1.60 -15.26
N PRO A 119 11.20 1.21 -13.97
CA PRO A 119 12.49 1.09 -13.28
C PRO A 119 13.47 0.11 -13.96
N ASP A 120 12.99 -1.03 -14.44
CA ASP A 120 13.81 -2.11 -15.00
C ASP A 120 14.49 -1.73 -16.33
N ALA A 121 13.93 -0.77 -17.06
CA ALA A 121 14.47 -0.30 -18.35
C ALA A 121 15.01 1.14 -18.28
N CYS A 122 15.14 1.71 -17.09
CA CYS A 122 15.64 3.06 -16.87
C CYS A 122 17.01 3.02 -16.22
N ALA A 123 18.09 3.30 -16.96
CA ALA A 123 19.46 3.28 -16.41
C ALA A 123 19.64 4.14 -15.14
N PHE A 124 18.95 5.28 -15.07
CA PHE A 124 18.94 6.13 -13.87
C PHE A 124 18.20 5.47 -12.70
N GLY A 125 17.09 4.79 -12.99
CA GLY A 125 16.31 4.05 -12.00
C GLY A 125 17.03 2.80 -11.49
N GLU A 126 17.64 2.04 -12.39
CA GLU A 126 18.42 0.83 -12.09
C GLU A 126 19.61 1.17 -11.19
N ALA A 127 20.40 2.19 -11.53
CA ALA A 127 21.56 2.60 -10.73
C ALA A 127 21.16 3.20 -9.37
N GLY A 128 20.04 3.92 -9.30
CA GLY A 128 19.56 4.57 -8.08
C GLY A 128 18.76 3.68 -7.14
N GLY A 129 18.15 2.60 -7.65
CA GLY A 129 17.19 1.78 -6.90
C GLY A 129 15.78 2.39 -6.90
N CYS A 130 15.30 2.85 -8.05
CA CYS A 130 13.93 3.32 -8.23
C CYS A 130 12.93 2.18 -8.00
N LYS A 131 11.86 2.43 -7.26
CA LYS A 131 10.86 1.42 -6.87
C LYS A 131 9.45 1.98 -6.97
N PRO A 132 8.43 1.13 -7.12
CA PRO A 132 7.05 1.56 -6.89
C PRO A 132 6.89 2.08 -5.46
N TYR A 133 6.16 3.16 -5.30
CA TYR A 133 5.89 3.81 -4.03
C TYR A 133 4.42 4.20 -3.97
N GLY A 134 3.70 3.60 -3.03
CA GLY A 134 2.29 3.86 -2.77
C GLY A 134 2.11 4.68 -1.50
N ARG A 135 1.32 5.75 -1.61
CA ARG A 135 0.83 6.57 -0.49
C ARG A 135 -0.68 6.47 -0.42
N LEU A 136 -1.16 5.71 0.55
CA LEU A 136 -2.59 5.57 0.83
C LEU A 136 -2.98 6.48 2.00
N ASN A 137 -3.93 7.38 1.78
CA ASN A 137 -4.57 8.15 2.85
C ASN A 137 -5.93 7.54 3.20
N VAL A 138 -6.16 7.35 4.49
CA VAL A 138 -7.43 6.81 5.04
C VAL A 138 -7.85 7.58 6.28
N ALA A 139 -9.15 7.71 6.51
CA ALA A 139 -9.69 8.16 7.79
C ALA A 139 -9.90 6.94 8.71
N ILE A 140 -9.54 7.08 10.00
CA ILE A 140 -9.74 6.06 11.02
C ILE A 140 -10.43 6.71 12.22
N GLY A 141 -11.60 6.17 12.60
CA GLY A 141 -12.43 6.77 13.63
C GLY A 141 -13.22 7.97 13.11
N ASP A 142 -13.80 8.73 14.04
CA ASP A 142 -14.69 9.87 13.76
C ASP A 142 -14.22 11.16 14.48
N GLU A 143 -12.98 11.21 14.99
CA GLU A 143 -12.47 12.37 15.76
C GLU A 143 -12.09 13.57 14.88
N ASP A 144 -11.53 13.32 13.69
CA ASP A 144 -11.17 14.34 12.71
C ASP A 144 -11.64 13.89 11.32
N GLU A 145 -12.69 14.51 10.79
CA GLU A 145 -13.32 14.12 9.52
C GLU A 145 -12.46 14.45 8.29
N LEU A 146 -11.51 15.38 8.41
CA LEU A 146 -10.62 15.79 7.31
C LEU A 146 -9.16 15.35 7.54
N GLY A 147 -8.84 14.82 8.72
CA GLY A 147 -7.57 14.20 9.02
C GLY A 147 -7.42 12.82 8.39
N SER A 148 -6.20 12.47 8.01
CA SER A 148 -5.88 11.16 7.44
C SER A 148 -4.71 10.46 8.13
N PHE A 149 -4.77 9.14 8.15
CA PHE A 149 -3.62 8.29 8.38
C PHE A 149 -2.98 7.92 7.05
N VAL A 150 -1.66 8.02 7.00
CA VAL A 150 -0.89 7.64 5.81
C VAL A 150 -0.31 6.24 5.96
N PHE A 151 -0.56 5.39 4.96
CA PHE A 151 0.13 4.11 4.78
C PHE A 151 1.06 4.22 3.56
N ARG A 152 2.37 4.20 3.84
CA ARG A 152 3.44 4.24 2.83
C ARG A 152 3.94 2.83 2.58
N THR A 153 4.11 2.45 1.32
CA THR A 153 4.61 1.11 0.98
C THR A 153 5.34 1.07 -0.36
N THR A 154 6.38 0.23 -0.44
CA THR A 154 7.01 -0.16 -1.71
C THR A 154 6.51 -1.50 -2.24
N SER A 155 5.60 -2.15 -1.51
CA SER A 155 5.14 -3.49 -1.83
C SER A 155 4.22 -3.48 -3.05
N TYR A 156 4.71 -4.02 -4.18
CA TYR A 156 3.91 -4.17 -5.39
C TYR A 156 2.59 -4.92 -5.14
N ASN A 157 2.60 -5.96 -4.29
CA ASN A 157 1.38 -6.71 -3.94
C ASN A 157 0.35 -5.85 -3.20
N SER A 158 0.80 -4.98 -2.29
CA SER A 158 -0.11 -4.05 -1.59
C SER A 158 -0.64 -3.01 -2.55
N ILE A 159 0.23 -2.34 -3.32
CA ILE A 159 -0.13 -1.27 -4.27
C ILE A 159 -1.15 -1.78 -5.29
N ARG A 160 -0.85 -2.88 -5.98
CA ARG A 160 -1.74 -3.46 -7.00
C ARG A 160 -3.10 -3.83 -6.42
N THR A 161 -3.12 -4.45 -5.25
CA THR A 161 -4.36 -4.92 -4.63
C THR A 161 -5.21 -3.75 -4.16
N LEU A 162 -4.62 -2.79 -3.47
CA LEU A 162 -5.29 -1.58 -3.01
C LEU A 162 -5.87 -0.78 -4.18
N ALA A 163 -5.09 -0.54 -5.24
CA ALA A 163 -5.55 0.17 -6.43
C ALA A 163 -6.77 -0.53 -7.05
N ALA A 164 -6.67 -1.83 -7.32
CA ALA A 164 -7.78 -2.60 -7.89
C ALA A 164 -9.04 -2.53 -7.01
N ARG A 165 -8.89 -2.71 -5.69
CA ARG A 165 -10.02 -2.65 -4.75
C ARG A 165 -10.67 -1.28 -4.71
N LEU A 166 -9.89 -0.20 -4.69
CA LEU A 166 -10.44 1.16 -4.68
C LEU A 166 -11.24 1.45 -5.94
N HIS A 167 -10.71 1.14 -7.12
CA HIS A 167 -11.45 1.33 -8.38
C HIS A 167 -12.70 0.45 -8.44
N TYR A 168 -12.62 -0.81 -7.99
CA TYR A 168 -13.78 -1.70 -8.00
C TYR A 168 -14.86 -1.23 -7.02
N PHE A 169 -14.49 -0.84 -5.80
CA PHE A 169 -15.46 -0.32 -4.82
C PHE A 169 -16.08 1.00 -5.28
N SER A 170 -15.30 1.90 -5.88
CA SER A 170 -15.84 3.12 -6.49
C SER A 170 -16.84 2.79 -7.60
N ALA A 171 -16.50 1.86 -8.50
CA ALA A 171 -17.37 1.46 -9.61
C ALA A 171 -18.68 0.80 -9.15
N VAL A 172 -18.61 -0.20 -8.26
CA VAL A 172 -19.81 -0.96 -7.82
C VAL A 172 -20.72 -0.15 -6.90
N SER A 173 -20.18 0.84 -6.17
CA SER A 173 -20.98 1.71 -5.29
C SER A 173 -21.63 2.89 -6.01
N GLY A 174 -21.29 3.14 -7.29
CA GLY A 174 -21.75 4.31 -8.02
C GLY A 174 -21.04 5.60 -7.59
N ASN A 175 -19.71 5.52 -7.40
CA ASN A 175 -18.86 6.62 -6.97
C ASN A 175 -19.17 7.12 -5.55
N LEU A 176 -19.41 6.20 -4.61
CA LEU A 176 -19.66 6.49 -3.19
C LEU A 176 -18.55 5.97 -2.27
N LEU A 177 -17.31 5.91 -2.77
CA LEU A 177 -16.17 5.34 -2.06
C LEU A 177 -15.94 6.00 -0.68
N ALA A 178 -16.11 7.32 -0.56
CA ALA A 178 -15.97 8.05 0.70
C ALA A 178 -17.07 7.74 1.74
N CYS A 179 -18.16 7.09 1.32
CA CYS A 179 -19.26 6.68 2.18
C CYS A 179 -19.23 5.18 2.52
N LEU A 180 -18.38 4.39 1.86
CA LEU A 180 -18.26 2.96 2.14
C LEU A 180 -17.57 2.70 3.49
N SER A 181 -18.11 1.74 4.24
CA SER A 181 -17.51 1.23 5.46
C SER A 181 -16.56 0.07 5.10
N LEU A 182 -15.25 0.35 5.10
CA LEU A 182 -14.22 -0.58 4.64
C LEU A 182 -13.23 -0.91 5.76
N GLU A 183 -12.36 -1.88 5.53
CA GLU A 183 -11.26 -2.22 6.43
C GLU A 183 -10.00 -2.55 5.64
N LEU A 184 -8.85 -2.06 6.12
CA LEU A 184 -7.54 -2.53 5.69
C LEU A 184 -7.27 -3.87 6.37
N ARG A 185 -6.83 -4.87 5.60
CA ARG A 185 -6.60 -6.22 6.11
C ARG A 185 -5.24 -6.75 5.68
N LEU A 186 -4.51 -7.33 6.62
CA LEU A 186 -3.27 -8.03 6.31
C LEU A 186 -3.56 -9.43 5.76
N ARG A 187 -3.02 -9.70 4.57
CA ARG A 187 -3.06 -11.03 3.95
C ARG A 187 -1.66 -11.59 3.79
N GLY A 188 -1.52 -12.87 4.11
CA GLY A 188 -0.29 -13.62 3.88
C GLY A 188 -0.25 -14.23 2.48
N LYS A 189 0.92 -14.20 1.84
CA LYS A 189 1.22 -14.94 0.62
C LYS A 189 2.61 -15.56 0.75
N SER A 190 2.84 -16.70 0.12
CA SER A 190 4.20 -17.21 -0.11
C SER A 190 4.48 -17.14 -1.61
N THR A 191 5.68 -16.71 -1.98
CA THR A 191 6.12 -16.61 -3.38
C THR A 191 7.43 -17.35 -3.57
N THR A 192 7.77 -17.68 -4.82
CA THR A 192 9.08 -18.24 -5.15
C THR A 192 10.20 -17.26 -4.81
N GLN A 193 9.98 -15.97 -5.09
CA GLN A 193 10.91 -14.89 -4.77
C GLN A 193 11.10 -14.66 -3.26
N SER A 194 10.11 -15.02 -2.43
CA SER A 194 10.26 -14.99 -0.97
C SER A 194 10.89 -16.25 -0.39
N TYR A 195 11.46 -17.14 -1.21
CA TYR A 195 11.99 -18.44 -0.78
C TYR A 195 10.95 -19.24 0.04
N ARG A 196 9.67 -19.11 -0.32
CA ARG A 196 8.51 -19.68 0.39
C ARG A 196 8.26 -19.15 1.80
N SER A 197 9.02 -18.16 2.27
CA SER A 197 8.68 -17.43 3.50
C SER A 197 7.34 -16.68 3.32
N ALA A 198 6.60 -16.56 4.41
CA ALA A 198 5.34 -15.82 4.44
C ALA A 198 5.63 -14.31 4.32
N ILE A 199 5.06 -13.68 3.30
CA ILE A 199 5.05 -12.22 3.12
C ILE A 199 3.65 -11.69 3.37
N TYR A 200 3.56 -10.57 4.07
CA TYR A 200 2.29 -9.88 4.33
C TYR A 200 2.14 -8.69 3.41
N TYR A 201 0.93 -8.48 2.91
CA TYR A 201 0.54 -7.32 2.12
C TYR A 201 -0.81 -6.80 2.60
N VAL A 202 -1.09 -5.52 2.33
CA VAL A 202 -2.35 -4.88 2.69
C VAL A 202 -3.36 -5.05 1.55
N ASP A 203 -4.56 -5.52 1.91
CA ASP A 203 -5.75 -5.57 1.06
C ASP A 203 -6.83 -4.67 1.67
N LEU A 204 -7.86 -4.38 0.87
CA LEU A 204 -9.04 -3.60 1.27
C LEU A 204 -10.30 -4.46 1.10
N SER A 205 -11.11 -4.54 2.14
CA SER A 205 -12.38 -5.30 2.14
C SER A 205 -13.51 -4.53 2.79
N VAL A 206 -14.74 -5.00 2.59
CA VAL A 206 -15.92 -4.47 3.27
C VAL A 206 -15.85 -4.78 4.76
N ARG A 207 -16.20 -3.80 5.60
CA ARG A 207 -16.23 -3.96 7.05
C ARG A 207 -17.54 -4.61 7.48
N GLY A 208 -17.52 -5.94 7.60
CA GLY A 208 -18.67 -6.74 8.03
C GLY A 208 -19.81 -6.75 7.01
N GLY A 209 -20.75 -7.69 7.17
CA GLY A 209 -21.89 -7.82 6.26
C GLY A 209 -21.49 -8.17 4.81
N THR A 210 -22.46 -8.00 3.92
CA THR A 210 -22.28 -8.18 2.47
C THR A 210 -21.90 -6.87 1.77
N LEU A 211 -21.42 -6.96 0.53
CA LEU A 211 -21.11 -5.77 -0.25
C LEU A 211 -22.37 -4.94 -0.53
N GLU A 212 -23.47 -5.61 -0.80
CA GLU A 212 -24.78 -5.02 -1.06
C GLU A 212 -25.30 -4.24 0.14
N GLU A 213 -25.17 -4.78 1.35
CA GLU A 213 -25.49 -4.09 2.60
C GLU A 213 -24.63 -2.84 2.80
N SER A 214 -23.33 -2.94 2.54
CA SER A 214 -22.41 -1.79 2.65
C SER A 214 -22.75 -0.68 1.65
N ILE A 215 -23.13 -1.05 0.42
CA ILE A 215 -23.58 -0.08 -0.60
C ILE A 215 -24.90 0.58 -0.17
N ALA A 216 -25.84 -0.17 0.40
CA ALA A 216 -27.09 0.40 0.91
C ALA A 216 -26.84 1.43 2.02
N GLN A 217 -25.97 1.09 2.98
CA GLN A 217 -25.55 2.00 4.06
C GLN A 217 -24.81 3.23 3.52
N ALA A 218 -23.96 3.06 2.51
CA ALA A 218 -23.24 4.16 1.87
C ALA A 218 -24.20 5.16 1.19
N ARG A 219 -25.27 4.66 0.56
CA ARG A 219 -26.31 5.52 -0.05
C ARG A 219 -27.08 6.32 1.00
N GLU A 220 -27.41 5.70 2.13
CA GLU A 220 -28.06 6.39 3.24
C GLU A 220 -27.16 7.49 3.83
N LEU A 221 -25.87 7.18 4.03
CA LEU A 221 -24.89 8.15 4.50
C LEU A 221 -24.71 9.31 3.51
N ASP A 222 -24.60 9.03 2.21
CA ASP A 222 -24.50 10.05 1.15
C ASP A 222 -25.72 10.98 1.14
N ALA A 223 -26.94 10.41 1.22
CA ALA A 223 -28.17 11.20 1.27
C ALA A 223 -28.21 12.12 2.50
N ARG A 224 -27.82 11.60 3.68
CA ARG A 224 -27.72 12.39 4.91
C ARG A 224 -26.67 13.48 4.82
N ARG A 225 -25.49 13.19 4.26
CA ARG A 225 -24.40 14.16 4.04
C ARG A 225 -24.86 15.29 3.12
N LYS A 226 -25.50 14.96 2.00
CA LYS A 226 -26.08 15.96 1.07
C LYS A 226 -27.13 16.83 1.74
N ALA A 227 -28.01 16.25 2.55
CA ALA A 227 -29.02 17.00 3.30
C ALA A 227 -28.39 17.97 4.33
N ALA A 228 -27.23 17.63 4.89
CA ALA A 228 -26.46 18.50 5.77
C ALA A 228 -25.60 19.56 5.03
N GLY A 229 -25.58 19.53 3.69
CA GLY A 229 -24.78 20.45 2.86
C GLY A 229 -23.34 20.02 2.63
N PHE A 230 -22.99 18.75 2.88
CA PHE A 230 -21.66 18.23 2.60
C PHE A 230 -21.46 18.03 1.09
N ASP A 231 -20.53 18.77 0.50
CA ASP A 231 -20.21 18.70 -0.93
C ASP A 231 -18.95 17.87 -1.18
N GLN A 232 -19.16 16.58 -1.42
CA GLN A 232 -18.09 15.64 -1.74
C GLN A 232 -17.44 15.92 -3.10
N ALA A 233 -18.18 16.43 -4.08
CA ALA A 233 -17.63 16.71 -5.41
C ALA A 233 -16.70 17.93 -5.37
N ALA A 234 -17.07 18.95 -4.61
CA ALA A 234 -16.20 20.11 -4.36
C ALA A 234 -14.94 19.71 -3.58
N LEU A 235 -15.06 18.81 -2.60
CA LEU A 235 -13.90 18.29 -1.86
C LEU A 235 -12.92 17.55 -2.78
N ASP A 236 -13.41 16.64 -3.63
CA ASP A 236 -12.59 15.91 -4.60
C ASP A 236 -11.93 16.87 -5.61
N ALA A 237 -12.66 17.90 -6.08
CA ALA A 237 -12.11 18.91 -6.98
C ALA A 237 -11.01 19.75 -6.32
N ALA A 238 -11.22 20.19 -5.07
CA ALA A 238 -10.24 20.94 -4.30
C ALA A 238 -8.96 20.12 -4.08
N ALA A 239 -9.10 18.83 -3.74
CA ALA A 239 -7.97 17.93 -3.59
C ALA A 239 -7.21 17.71 -4.90
N ARG A 240 -7.91 17.50 -6.02
CA ARG A 240 -7.26 17.33 -7.34
C ARG A 240 -6.41 18.54 -7.72
N ILE A 241 -6.94 19.76 -7.52
CA ILE A 241 -6.19 21.01 -7.73
C ILE A 241 -5.02 21.07 -6.73
N GLY A 242 -5.28 20.74 -5.47
CA GLY A 242 -4.31 20.71 -4.39
C GLY A 242 -3.08 19.86 -4.69
N PHE A 243 -3.29 18.60 -5.10
CA PHE A 243 -2.21 17.69 -5.49
C PHE A 243 -1.46 18.17 -6.74
N SER A 244 -2.16 18.78 -7.71
CA SER A 244 -1.53 19.27 -8.94
C SER A 244 -0.59 20.47 -8.72
N ASN A 245 -0.68 21.16 -7.58
CA ASN A 245 0.09 22.37 -7.31
C ASN A 245 1.56 22.12 -6.99
N GLY A 246 1.94 20.92 -6.51
CA GLY A 246 3.31 20.62 -6.15
C GLY A 246 4.04 19.70 -7.12
N THR A 247 5.35 19.88 -7.18
CA THR A 247 6.20 19.10 -8.09
C THR A 247 6.51 17.73 -7.52
N PHE A 248 6.72 17.68 -6.19
CA PHE A 248 6.85 16.48 -5.38
C PHE A 248 5.95 16.63 -4.15
N GLU A 249 5.36 15.52 -3.70
CA GLU A 249 4.50 15.50 -2.51
C GLU A 249 5.30 15.37 -1.21
N ASP A 250 6.44 14.68 -1.22
CA ASP A 250 7.22 14.46 0.00
C ASP A 250 8.02 15.71 0.38
N SER A 251 7.86 16.12 1.64
CA SER A 251 8.65 17.19 2.24
C SER A 251 10.00 16.67 2.72
N ILE A 252 10.92 17.59 3.01
CA ILE A 252 12.24 17.27 3.57
C ILE A 252 12.10 16.57 4.92
N GLU A 253 11.06 16.90 5.68
CA GLU A 253 10.80 16.37 7.03
C GLU A 253 10.34 14.91 7.00
N ASP A 254 9.66 14.49 5.94
CA ASP A 254 9.32 13.08 5.69
C ASP A 254 10.52 12.26 5.19
N GLY A 255 11.56 12.92 4.67
CA GLY A 255 12.67 12.29 3.95
C GLY A 255 13.47 11.29 4.78
N SER A 256 13.75 11.56 6.05
CA SER A 256 14.51 10.63 6.91
C SER A 256 13.79 9.30 7.13
N ALA A 257 12.47 9.37 7.36
CA ALA A 257 11.63 8.20 7.52
C ALA A 257 11.49 7.40 6.23
N VAL A 258 11.41 8.10 5.09
CA VAL A 258 11.37 7.46 3.78
C VAL A 258 12.69 6.77 3.47
N VAL A 259 13.86 7.37 3.77
CA VAL A 259 15.17 6.71 3.56
C VAL A 259 15.28 5.41 4.33
N GLU A 260 14.87 5.40 5.60
CA GLU A 260 14.92 4.21 6.46
C GLU A 260 14.04 3.06 5.94
N GLU A 261 12.90 3.38 5.32
CA GLU A 261 11.98 2.41 4.74
C GLU A 261 12.37 1.98 3.30
N PHE A 262 12.96 2.89 2.52
CA PHE A 262 13.17 2.74 1.07
C PHE A 262 14.58 2.26 0.70
N CYS A 263 15.59 2.61 1.51
CA CYS A 263 17.01 2.39 1.25
C CYS A 263 17.72 1.61 2.38
N PRO A 264 17.45 0.30 2.56
CA PRO A 264 18.19 -0.51 3.52
C PRO A 264 19.68 -0.61 3.15
N VAL A 265 20.57 -0.57 4.16
CA VAL A 265 22.02 -0.65 3.99
C VAL A 265 22.40 -1.92 3.22
N SER A 266 23.04 -1.72 2.07
CA SER A 266 23.35 -2.76 1.09
C SER A 266 24.52 -3.64 1.53
N ASP A 267 24.24 -4.74 2.25
CA ASP A 267 25.19 -5.85 2.45
C ASP A 267 24.54 -7.23 2.29
N ARG A 268 23.35 -7.31 1.69
CA ARG A 268 22.77 -8.58 1.22
C ARG A 268 22.52 -8.47 -0.29
N PRO A 269 22.93 -9.47 -1.09
CA PRO A 269 22.43 -9.57 -2.45
C PRO A 269 20.94 -9.84 -2.33
N ASN A 270 20.14 -8.82 -2.67
CA ASN A 270 18.73 -8.92 -3.04
C ASN A 270 17.93 -9.98 -2.24
N GLU A 271 17.61 -9.68 -0.97
CA GLU A 271 16.46 -10.34 -0.36
C GLU A 271 15.21 -9.85 -1.10
N GLY A 272 14.84 -10.64 -2.11
CA GLY A 272 13.91 -10.29 -3.18
C GLY A 272 12.69 -9.51 -2.71
N ASP A 273 12.69 -8.22 -3.02
CA ASP A 273 11.46 -7.55 -3.38
C ASP A 273 11.04 -8.15 -4.73
N GLY A 274 9.86 -8.75 -4.77
CA GLY A 274 9.43 -9.60 -5.86
C GLY A 274 9.10 -8.84 -7.15
N GLY A 275 10.11 -8.27 -7.79
CA GLY A 275 10.06 -7.56 -9.07
C GLY A 275 10.55 -8.45 -10.21
N ASN A 276 9.65 -8.65 -11.17
CA ASN A 276 9.83 -9.04 -12.58
C ASN A 276 10.96 -9.99 -12.99
N GLY A 277 10.54 -11.16 -13.46
CA GLY A 277 11.31 -11.99 -14.36
C GLY A 277 10.38 -13.00 -15.02
N ASP A 278 9.51 -12.56 -15.92
CA ASP A 278 8.92 -13.47 -16.88
C ASP A 278 8.55 -12.75 -18.19
N ALA A 279 9.45 -12.85 -19.16
CA ALA A 279 9.09 -12.91 -20.57
C ALA A 279 10.26 -13.51 -21.36
N THR A 280 9.93 -14.49 -22.18
CA THR A 280 10.71 -15.11 -23.28
C THR A 280 11.65 -16.27 -22.91
N GLN A 281 11.10 -17.49 -22.93
CA GLN A 281 11.85 -18.67 -23.41
C GLN A 281 10.99 -19.54 -24.36
N THR A 282 11.47 -19.61 -25.60
CA THR A 282 11.09 -20.54 -26.67
C THR A 282 11.56 -21.97 -26.30
N PRO A 283 10.85 -23.06 -26.69
CA PRO A 283 11.13 -24.39 -26.14
C PRO A 283 12.26 -25.11 -26.87
N GLY A 284 13.32 -25.48 -26.13
CA GLY A 284 14.36 -26.41 -26.56
C GLY A 284 14.17 -27.79 -25.93
N ARG A 285 14.11 -28.83 -26.77
CA ARG A 285 13.92 -30.25 -26.43
C ARG A 285 15.19 -30.92 -25.88
N SER A 286 15.02 -31.79 -24.87
CA SER A 286 15.75 -33.07 -24.64
C SER A 286 15.27 -33.66 -23.30
N ALA A 287 14.39 -34.67 -23.26
CA ALA A 287 14.63 -36.12 -23.35
C ALA A 287 15.19 -36.77 -22.04
N ASP A 288 14.38 -37.71 -21.54
CA ASP A 288 14.66 -38.89 -20.69
C ASP A 288 14.85 -38.78 -19.17
N ALA A 289 13.78 -39.11 -18.42
CA ALA A 289 13.77 -40.12 -17.35
C ALA A 289 12.33 -40.39 -16.82
N ALA A 290 11.97 -41.66 -16.63
CA ALA A 290 10.64 -42.17 -16.30
C ALA A 290 10.11 -41.76 -14.88
N PRO A 291 8.78 -41.69 -14.66
CA PRO A 291 8.21 -41.10 -13.44
C PRO A 291 7.91 -42.13 -12.35
N ALA A 292 8.41 -41.87 -11.13
CA ALA A 292 7.84 -42.43 -9.90
C ALA A 292 6.58 -41.62 -9.54
N SER A 293 5.46 -42.31 -9.34
CA SER A 293 4.11 -41.78 -9.12
C SER A 293 4.02 -40.87 -7.88
N ARG A 294 4.11 -39.56 -8.10
CA ARG A 294 3.76 -38.55 -7.08
C ARG A 294 2.26 -38.30 -7.14
N SER A 295 1.52 -38.87 -6.17
CA SER A 295 0.09 -38.60 -5.96
C SER A 295 -0.18 -37.09 -5.95
N THR A 296 -1.16 -36.65 -6.73
CA THR A 296 -1.50 -35.25 -6.90
C THR A 296 -2.34 -34.74 -5.72
N LEU A 297 -2.41 -33.42 -5.56
CA LEU A 297 -3.26 -32.77 -4.54
C LEU A 297 -4.73 -33.16 -4.68
N ARG A 298 -5.18 -33.46 -5.90
CA ARG A 298 -6.52 -33.98 -6.18
C ARG A 298 -6.76 -35.34 -5.50
N ASP A 299 -5.81 -36.26 -5.61
CA ASP A 299 -5.89 -37.59 -4.98
C ASP A 299 -5.85 -37.55 -3.45
N LYS A 300 -5.31 -36.46 -2.88
CA LYS A 300 -5.30 -36.21 -1.43
C LYS A 300 -6.61 -35.57 -0.96
N LEU A 301 -7.21 -34.70 -1.78
CA LEU A 301 -8.50 -34.08 -1.50
C LEU A 301 -9.65 -35.08 -1.63
N GLU A 302 -9.64 -35.95 -2.64
CA GLU A 302 -10.65 -37.00 -2.83
C GLU A 302 -10.61 -38.04 -1.69
N ARG A 303 -9.41 -38.45 -1.23
CA ARG A 303 -9.26 -39.30 -0.03
C ARG A 303 -9.80 -38.63 1.24
N LYS A 304 -9.62 -37.33 1.39
CA LYS A 304 -10.11 -36.58 2.55
C LYS A 304 -11.63 -36.39 2.50
N ALA A 305 -12.21 -36.25 1.31
CA ALA A 305 -13.65 -36.21 1.10
C ALA A 305 -14.32 -37.57 1.40
N ALA A 306 -13.69 -38.69 1.00
CA ALA A 306 -14.18 -40.03 1.31
C ALA A 306 -14.19 -40.35 2.81
N LEU A 307 -13.22 -39.83 3.57
CA LEU A 307 -13.15 -40.01 5.03
C LEU A 307 -14.19 -39.19 5.81
N LEU A 308 -14.74 -38.13 5.22
CA LEU A 308 -15.72 -37.24 5.86
C LEU A 308 -17.18 -37.58 5.52
N GLY A 309 -17.43 -38.44 4.52
CA GLY A 309 -18.76 -38.88 4.12
C GLY A 309 -19.31 -40.12 4.85
N GLY A 310 -18.58 -40.67 5.82
CA GLY A 310 -18.92 -41.93 6.51
C GLY A 310 -19.56 -41.79 7.90
N ALA A 311 -19.84 -40.57 8.38
CA ALA A 311 -20.45 -40.33 9.69
C ALA A 311 -21.85 -39.73 9.56
N ALA A 312 -22.76 -40.47 8.92
CA ALA A 312 -24.20 -40.26 9.00
C ALA A 312 -24.92 -41.57 8.64
N ALA A 313 -25.01 -42.47 9.60
CA ALA A 313 -26.02 -43.52 9.71
C ALA A 313 -26.16 -43.88 11.19
#